data_AF-A0A1F4QDX2-F1
#
_entry.id   AF-A0A1F4QDX2-F1
#
_cell.length_a   1.000
_cell.length_b   1.000
_cell.length_c   1.000
_cell.angle_alpha   90.00
_cell.angle_beta   90.00
_cell.angle_gamma   90.00
#
_symmetry.space_group_name_H-M   'P 1'
#
loop_
_entity.id
_entity.type
_entity.pdbx_description
1 polymer ?
#
loop_
_entity_poly.entity_id
_entity_poly.type
_entity_poly.pdbx_seq_one_letter_code
_entity_poly.pdbx_strand_id
1 'polypeptide(L)'
;MKQEGKPLVWLRGEVKSPPFSEEARIEAGVLLRQLQLGVKLWLPHSRPMPSIGTRCHELRINDVAATWRIIYRIDPDAILILDVFSKKTPHTPQDVIENCKRRLRQYDAVS
;
A
#
# COMPACT_ATOMS: atom_id res chain seq x y z
N MET A 1 -17.39 10.18 19.15
CA MET A 1 -16.14 9.40 19.35
C MET A 1 -15.38 9.38 18.03
N LYS A 2 -14.11 9.82 17.99
CA LYS A 2 -13.25 9.60 16.82
C LYS A 2 -13.19 8.09 16.63
N GLN A 3 -13.69 7.57 15.50
CA GLN A 3 -13.38 6.19 15.13
C GLN A 3 -11.87 6.13 14.85
N GLU A 4 -11.14 5.57 15.80
CA GLU A 4 -9.74 5.22 15.61
C GLU A 4 -9.71 4.04 14.64
N GLY A 5 -9.49 4.36 13.37
CA GLY A 5 -9.25 3.33 12.35
C GLY A 5 -7.93 2.61 12.63
N LYS A 6 -7.75 1.45 11.98
CA LYS A 6 -6.53 0.63 12.07
C LYS A 6 -5.28 1.50 11.85
N PRO A 7 -4.23 1.42 12.66
CA PRO A 7 -2.96 2.08 12.36
C PRO A 7 -2.41 1.67 11.00
N LEU A 8 -1.71 2.60 10.35
CA LEU A 8 -0.83 2.31 9.23
C LEU A 8 0.55 1.93 9.80
N VAL A 9 1.02 0.72 9.49
CA VAL A 9 2.35 0.23 9.91
C VAL A 9 3.24 0.19 8.67
N TRP A 10 4.26 1.04 8.62
CA TRP A 10 5.11 1.20 7.45
C TRP A 10 6.35 0.31 7.55
N LEU A 11 6.42 -0.73 6.73
CA LEU A 11 7.62 -1.60 6.64
C LEU A 11 8.63 -1.05 5.63
N ARG A 12 8.16 -0.36 4.59
CA ARG A 12 9.01 0.32 3.61
C ARG A 12 8.26 1.42 2.86
N GLY A 13 8.99 2.50 2.59
CA GLY A 13 8.51 3.61 1.77
C GLY A 13 7.73 4.62 2.59
N GLU A 14 7.34 5.69 1.93
CA GLU A 14 6.57 6.78 2.52
C GLU A 14 5.77 7.50 1.44
N VAL A 15 4.72 8.21 1.84
CA VAL A 15 3.94 9.06 0.95
C VAL A 15 4.21 10.51 1.33
N LYS A 16 5.07 11.17 0.55
CA LYS A 16 5.47 12.57 0.72
C LYS A 16 5.51 13.30 -0.62
N SER A 17 5.32 14.61 -0.57
CA SER A 17 5.48 15.52 -1.70
C SER A 17 6.68 16.43 -1.41
N PRO A 18 7.76 16.40 -2.19
CA PRO A 18 8.09 15.45 -3.27
C PRO A 18 8.40 14.02 -2.74
N PRO A 19 8.40 12.96 -3.58
CA PRO A 19 8.27 12.95 -5.04
C PRO A 19 6.84 12.85 -5.60
N PHE A 20 5.83 12.61 -4.76
CA PHE A 20 4.44 12.67 -5.20
C PHE A 20 4.09 14.13 -5.54
N SER A 21 3.21 14.37 -6.52
CA SER A 21 2.48 15.64 -6.56
C SER A 21 1.66 15.84 -5.29
N GLU A 22 1.19 17.05 -5.06
CA GLU A 22 0.31 17.32 -3.92
C GLU A 22 -1.01 16.55 -4.06
N GLU A 23 -1.58 16.51 -5.27
CA GLU A 23 -2.81 15.81 -5.59
C GLU A 23 -2.68 14.31 -5.35
N ALA A 24 -1.59 13.70 -5.82
CA ALA A 24 -1.35 12.27 -5.64
C ALA A 24 -1.11 11.89 -4.17
N ARG A 25 -0.46 12.77 -3.38
CA ARG A 25 -0.31 12.57 -1.93
C ARG A 25 -1.66 12.64 -1.23
N ILE A 26 -2.53 13.58 -1.62
CA ILE A 26 -3.89 13.70 -1.07
C ILE A 26 -4.72 12.46 -1.42
N GLU A 27 -4.72 12.02 -2.69
CA GLU A 27 -5.42 10.80 -3.11
C GLU A 27 -4.96 9.58 -2.31
N ALA A 28 -3.63 9.38 -2.21
CA ALA A 28 -3.06 8.30 -1.41
C ALA A 28 -3.53 8.38 0.06
N GLY A 29 -3.52 9.57 0.67
CA GLY A 29 -3.99 9.79 2.03
C GLY A 29 -5.47 9.44 2.23
N VAL A 30 -6.33 9.84 1.30
CA VAL A 30 -7.78 9.52 1.34
C VAL A 30 -8.01 8.01 1.25
N LEU A 31 -7.37 7.34 0.29
CA LEU A 31 -7.51 5.89 0.12
C LEU A 31 -6.97 5.11 1.32
N LEU A 32 -5.80 5.52 1.85
CA LEU A 32 -5.25 4.93 3.07
C LEU A 32 -6.19 5.13 4.26
N ARG A 33 -6.78 6.32 4.42
CA ARG A 33 -7.76 6.58 5.49
C ARG A 33 -8.99 5.68 5.38
N GLN A 34 -9.49 5.45 4.16
CA GLN A 34 -10.58 4.50 3.92
C GLN A 34 -10.20 3.08 4.36
N LEU A 35 -8.99 2.61 4.03
CA LEU A 35 -8.50 1.32 4.49
C LEU A 35 -8.41 1.22 6.01
N GLN A 36 -7.93 2.27 6.69
CA GLN A 36 -7.90 2.32 8.16
C GLN A 36 -9.31 2.17 8.76
N LEU A 37 -10.33 2.72 8.10
CA LEU A 37 -11.72 2.61 8.52
C LEU A 37 -12.39 1.28 8.10
N GLY A 38 -11.65 0.35 7.51
CA GLY A 38 -12.15 -0.97 7.12
C GLY A 38 -12.87 -1.00 5.77
N VAL A 39 -12.82 0.08 4.99
CA VAL A 39 -13.40 0.10 3.64
C VAL A 39 -12.62 -0.86 2.73
N LYS A 40 -13.34 -1.75 2.05
CA LYS A 40 -12.76 -2.64 1.04
C LYS A 40 -12.66 -1.89 -0.29
N LEU A 41 -11.44 -1.61 -0.71
CA LEU A 41 -11.16 -1.01 -2.01
C LEU A 41 -11.01 -2.07 -3.09
N TRP A 42 -11.46 -1.74 -4.30
CA TRP A 42 -11.41 -2.59 -5.49
C TRP A 42 -10.93 -1.77 -6.69
N LEU A 43 -10.92 -2.39 -7.87
CA LEU A 43 -10.58 -1.68 -9.10
C LEU A 43 -11.51 -0.47 -9.31
N PRO A 44 -10.99 0.66 -9.78
CA PRO A 44 -9.63 0.84 -10.31
C PRO A 44 -8.55 1.10 -9.24
N HIS A 45 -8.92 1.42 -7.99
CA HIS A 45 -8.00 1.91 -6.96
C HIS A 45 -7.17 0.82 -6.28
N SER A 46 -7.71 -0.40 -6.11
CA SER A 46 -7.00 -1.50 -5.47
C SER A 46 -7.17 -2.82 -6.22
N ARG A 47 -6.08 -3.59 -6.31
CA ARG A 47 -6.06 -4.92 -6.93
C ARG A 47 -5.50 -5.95 -5.95
N PRO A 48 -6.13 -7.14 -5.78
CA PRO A 48 -5.55 -8.23 -5.01
C PRO A 48 -4.19 -8.70 -5.60
N MET A 49 -3.24 -9.01 -4.71
CA MET A 49 -1.88 -9.45 -5.03
C MET A 49 -1.56 -10.81 -4.37
N PRO A 50 -2.21 -11.91 -4.81
CA PRO A 50 -2.01 -13.23 -4.22
C PRO A 50 -0.59 -13.78 -4.39
N SER A 51 0.17 -13.26 -5.37
CA SER A 51 1.58 -13.60 -5.57
C SER A 51 2.47 -13.13 -4.41
N ILE A 52 2.05 -12.16 -3.60
CA ILE A 52 2.78 -11.69 -2.42
C ILE A 52 2.30 -12.42 -1.17
N GLY A 53 0.99 -12.58 -0.99
CA GLY A 53 0.42 -13.28 0.15
C GLY A 53 -1.10 -13.10 0.26
N THR A 54 -1.70 -13.76 1.25
CA THR A 54 -3.13 -13.57 1.55
C THR A 54 -3.37 -12.14 2.02
N ARG A 55 -4.54 -11.57 1.68
CA ARG A 55 -4.97 -10.23 2.10
C ARG A 55 -3.99 -9.10 1.66
N CYS A 56 -3.12 -9.40 0.71
CA CYS A 56 -2.19 -8.44 0.12
C CYS A 56 -2.81 -7.83 -1.14
N HIS A 57 -2.65 -6.53 -1.30
CA HIS A 57 -3.25 -5.73 -2.35
C HIS A 57 -2.25 -4.67 -2.84
N GLU A 58 -2.48 -4.18 -4.06
CA GLU A 58 -1.79 -3.05 -4.66
C GLU A 58 -2.77 -1.88 -4.79
N LEU A 59 -2.51 -0.80 -4.05
CA LEU A 59 -3.14 0.51 -4.27
C LEU A 59 -2.53 1.18 -5.50
N ARG A 60 -3.39 1.79 -6.32
CA ARG A 60 -3.03 2.38 -7.61
C ARG A 60 -3.35 3.87 -7.60
N ILE A 61 -2.31 4.70 -7.60
CA ILE A 61 -2.41 6.16 -7.62
C ILE A 61 -1.82 6.64 -8.95
N ASN A 62 -2.60 7.39 -9.72
CA ASN A 62 -2.17 7.94 -10.99
C ASN A 62 -1.78 9.40 -10.77
N ASP A 63 -0.49 9.68 -10.89
CA ASP A 63 0.09 11.02 -10.69
C ASP A 63 0.43 11.62 -12.07
N VAL A 64 0.66 12.93 -12.10
CA VAL A 64 0.96 13.69 -13.32
C VAL A 64 2.28 13.22 -13.94
N ALA A 65 3.30 13.00 -13.11
CA ALA A 65 4.65 12.63 -13.57
C ALA A 65 4.93 11.12 -13.50
N ALA A 66 4.13 10.35 -12.77
CA ALA A 66 4.40 8.95 -12.51
C ALA A 66 3.11 8.19 -12.16
N THR A 67 3.22 6.87 -12.07
CA THR A 67 2.13 6.04 -11.56
C THR A 67 2.63 5.33 -10.30
N TRP A 68 2.10 5.71 -9.14
CA TRP A 68 2.54 5.16 -7.86
C TRP A 68 1.76 3.89 -7.51
N ARG A 69 2.48 2.97 -6.85
CA ARG A 69 1.94 1.74 -6.30
C ARG A 69 2.32 1.63 -4.84
N ILE A 70 1.32 1.33 -4.02
CA ILE A 70 1.48 1.08 -2.58
C ILE A 70 1.04 -0.35 -2.35
N ILE A 71 1.98 -1.22 -1.99
CA ILE A 71 1.65 -2.61 -1.64
C ILE A 71 1.28 -2.64 -0.17
N TYR A 72 0.13 -3.22 0.15
CA TYR A 72 -0.34 -3.29 1.52
C TYR A 72 -0.97 -4.64 1.87
N ARG A 73 -0.97 -4.98 3.17
CA ARG A 73 -1.73 -6.11 3.74
C ARG A 73 -2.77 -5.60 4.71
N ILE A 74 -3.95 -6.21 4.70
CA ILE A 74 -5.04 -5.90 5.63
C ILE A 74 -5.02 -6.93 6.77
N ASP A 75 -4.62 -6.49 7.96
CA ASP A 75 -4.71 -7.25 9.21
C ASP A 75 -5.91 -6.84 10.05
N PRO A 76 -6.36 -7.65 11.03
CA PRO A 76 -7.50 -7.31 11.88
C PRO A 76 -7.29 -6.00 12.64
N ASP A 77 -6.06 -5.73 13.06
CA ASP A 77 -5.62 -4.62 13.90
C ASP A 77 -4.84 -3.53 13.14
N ALA A 78 -4.20 -3.84 12.00
CA ALA A 78 -3.39 -2.87 11.25
C ALA A 78 -3.57 -2.93 9.72
N ILE A 79 -3.15 -1.86 9.04
CA ILE A 79 -2.87 -1.87 7.60
C ILE A 79 -1.34 -1.78 7.43
N LEU A 80 -0.72 -2.85 6.96
CA LEU A 80 0.72 -2.90 6.73
C LEU A 80 1.06 -2.34 5.36
N ILE A 81 1.97 -1.39 5.29
CA ILE A 81 2.52 -0.85 4.04
C ILE A 81 3.86 -1.55 3.76
N LEU A 82 3.88 -2.41 2.75
CA LEU A 82 4.99 -3.31 2.45
C LEU A 82 6.03 -2.68 1.52
N ASP A 83 5.58 -1.80 0.63
CA ASP A 83 6.44 -1.00 -0.25
C ASP A 83 5.65 0.17 -0.88
N VAL A 84 6.37 1.23 -1.23
CA VAL A 84 5.86 2.38 -2.01
C VAL A 84 6.84 2.67 -3.12
N PHE A 85 6.38 2.61 -4.37
CA PHE A 85 7.26 2.83 -5.52
C PHE A 85 6.51 3.42 -6.71
N SER A 86 7.23 4.20 -7.53
CA SER A 86 6.75 4.64 -8.84
C SER A 86 7.00 3.53 -9.86
N LYS A 87 5.96 3.13 -10.58
CA LYS A 87 6.07 2.13 -11.64
C LYS A 87 6.77 2.75 -12.86
N LYS A 88 7.81 2.07 -13.37
CA LYS A 88 8.43 2.37 -14.68
C LYS A 88 7.98 1.40 -15.79
N THR A 89 7.27 0.33 -15.43
CA THR A 89 6.92 -0.79 -16.31
C THR A 89 5.44 -1.21 -16.12
N PRO A 90 4.83 -2.02 -17.01
CA PRO A 90 3.42 -2.42 -16.87
C PRO A 90 3.12 -3.43 -15.76
N HIS A 91 4.11 -4.21 -15.31
CA HIS A 91 3.98 -5.23 -14.26
C HIS A 91 4.77 -4.86 -13.01
N THR A 92 4.33 -5.33 -11.85
CA THR A 92 5.09 -5.16 -10.60
C THR A 92 6.39 -5.96 -10.72
N PRO A 93 7.55 -5.33 -10.58
CA PRO A 93 8.84 -6.02 -10.71
C PRO A 93 8.96 -7.21 -9.75
N GLN A 94 9.62 -8.29 -10.19
CA GLN A 94 9.72 -9.53 -9.40
C GLN A 94 10.48 -9.31 -8.08
N ASP A 95 11.49 -8.45 -8.09
CA ASP A 95 12.24 -8.04 -6.91
C ASP A 95 11.35 -7.35 -5.85
N VAL A 96 10.40 -6.51 -6.28
CA VAL A 96 9.40 -5.91 -5.37
C VAL A 96 8.54 -7.00 -4.72
N ILE A 97 8.08 -7.99 -5.50
CA ILE A 97 7.28 -9.11 -4.99
C ILE A 97 8.07 -9.90 -3.93
N GLU A 98 9.30 -10.28 -4.24
CA GLU A 98 10.15 -11.05 -3.32
C GLU A 98 10.55 -10.25 -2.07
N ASN A 99 10.80 -8.95 -2.21
CA ASN A 99 11.05 -8.06 -1.09
C ASN A 99 9.82 -7.92 -0.18
N CYS A 100 8.62 -7.79 -0.74
CA CYS A 100 7.38 -7.75 0.03
C CYS A 100 7.15 -9.05 0.81
N LYS A 101 7.34 -10.21 0.16
CA LYS A 101 7.26 -11.52 0.84
C LYS A 101 8.24 -11.62 2.00
N ARG A 102 9.49 -11.17 1.81
CA ARG A 102 10.52 -11.18 2.86
C ARG A 102 10.12 -10.30 4.05
N ARG A 103 9.66 -9.08 3.80
CA ARG A 103 9.20 -8.16 4.87
C ARG A 103 8.00 -8.71 5.63
N LEU A 104 7.04 -9.31 4.92
CA LEU A 104 5.89 -9.96 5.56
C LEU A 104 6.32 -11.10 6.49
N ARG A 105 7.20 -12.01 6.02
CA ARG A 105 7.71 -13.09 6.87
C ARG A 105 8.44 -12.57 8.10
N GLN A 106 9.21 -11.50 7.96
CA GLN A 106 9.92 -10.89 9.09
C GLN A 106 8.94 -10.27 10.10
N TYR A 107 7.91 -9.56 9.61
CA TYR A 107 6.87 -9.00 10.45
C TYR A 107 6.13 -10.11 11.20
N ASP A 108 5.65 -11.14 10.50
CA ASP A 108 4.89 -12.25 11.08
C ASP A 108 5.70 -13.08 12.10
N ALA A 109 7.03 -13.11 12.00
CA ALA A 109 7.88 -13.84 12.94
C ALA A 109 8.02 -13.16 14.32
N VAL A 110 7.65 -11.88 14.43
CA VAL A 110 7.81 -11.08 15.66
C VAL A 110 6.49 -10.43 16.13
N SER A 111 5.39 -10.70 15.44
CA SER A 111 4.05 -10.14 15.72
C SER A 111 3.22 -11.06 16.59
#